data_AF-A0A396JFE6-F1
#
_entry.id   AF-A0A396JFE6-F1
#
_cell.length_a   1.000
_cell.length_b   1.000
_cell.length_c   1.000
_cell.angle_alpha   90.00
_cell.angle_beta   90.00
_cell.angle_gamma   90.00
#
_symmetry.space_group_name_H-M   'P 1'
#
loop_
_entity.id
_entity.type
_entity.pdbx_description
1 polymer ?
#
loop_
_entity_poly.entity_id
_entity_poly.type
_entity_poly.pdbx_seq_one_letter_code
_entity_poly.pdbx_strand_id
1 'polypeptide(L)'
;MGGKKPKTMMTDQDVAMAKAISLVMPETFHGLCTWHIRQNALRHVNHLYQKSSRFGLDFEACIDLHEDEGEFLNAWNSLLVEHNILEGSWLHTIFQLKEKWAWTYVRKTFTVSHPGFFKYIH
;
A
#
# COMPACT_ATOMS: atom_id res chain seq x y z
N MET A 1 -4.74 22.11 -26.43
CA MET A 1 -3.78 21.89 -25.33
C MET A 1 -3.77 20.40 -25.00
N GLY A 2 -2.73 19.68 -25.43
CA GLY A 2 -2.62 18.24 -25.27
C GLY A 2 -2.20 17.87 -23.85
N GLY A 3 -3.17 17.70 -22.96
CA GLY A 3 -2.94 17.22 -21.60
C GLY A 3 -2.53 15.75 -21.62
N LYS A 4 -1.30 15.44 -21.21
CA LYS A 4 -0.88 14.06 -20.95
C LYS A 4 -1.77 13.52 -19.82
N LYS A 5 -2.53 12.46 -20.10
CA LYS A 5 -3.37 11.79 -19.10
C LYS A 5 -2.48 11.26 -17.96
N PRO A 6 -2.87 11.42 -16.69
CA PRO A 6 -2.09 10.91 -15.56
C PRO A 6 -2.07 9.38 -15.61
N LYS A 7 -0.87 8.79 -15.70
CA LYS A 7 -0.68 7.33 -15.84
C LYS A 7 -0.78 6.57 -14.52
N THR A 8 -0.77 7.31 -13.40
CA THR A 8 -0.97 6.76 -12.06
C THR A 8 -1.84 7.70 -11.25
N MET A 9 -2.84 7.14 -10.56
CA MET A 9 -3.62 7.85 -9.57
C MET A 9 -3.58 7.07 -8.25
N MET A 10 -3.24 7.77 -7.17
CA MET A 10 -3.30 7.22 -5.83
C MET A 10 -4.58 7.71 -5.16
N THR A 11 -5.48 6.81 -4.76
CA THR A 11 -6.64 7.19 -3.95
C THR A 11 -6.70 6.38 -2.67
N ASP A 12 -7.65 6.73 -1.82
CA ASP A 12 -8.10 5.90 -0.71
C ASP A 12 -8.73 4.58 -1.21
N GLN A 13 -9.10 3.71 -0.26
CA GLN A 13 -9.85 2.47 -0.52
C GLN A 13 -11.30 2.72 -0.99
N ASP A 14 -11.65 3.92 -1.49
CA ASP A 14 -13.00 4.21 -1.96
C ASP A 14 -13.27 3.47 -3.28
N VAL A 15 -14.23 2.55 -3.21
CA VAL A 15 -14.64 1.69 -4.33
C VAL A 15 -15.31 2.49 -5.45
N ALA A 16 -16.02 3.57 -5.11
CA ALA A 16 -16.65 4.44 -6.11
C ALA A 16 -15.61 5.24 -6.88
N MET A 17 -14.57 5.74 -6.19
CA MET A 17 -13.43 6.41 -6.82
C MET A 17 -12.64 5.45 -7.71
N ALA A 18 -12.31 4.25 -7.21
CA ALA A 18 -11.63 3.22 -8.00
C ALA A 18 -12.42 2.89 -9.29
N LYS A 19 -13.75 2.72 -9.18
CA LYS A 19 -14.62 2.44 -10.32
C LYS A 19 -14.71 3.60 -11.30
N ALA A 20 -14.83 4.84 -10.81
CA ALA A 20 -14.85 6.02 -11.65
C ALA A 20 -13.53 6.19 -12.43
N ILE A 21 -12.39 5.93 -11.78
CA ILE A 21 -11.08 6.00 -12.43
C ILE A 21 -10.94 4.94 -13.51
N SER A 22 -11.32 3.68 -13.24
CA SER A 22 -11.29 2.61 -14.25
C SER A 22 -12.17 2.92 -15.46
N LEU A 23 -13.28 3.66 -15.28
CA LEU A 23 -14.18 4.05 -16.37
C LEU A 23 -13.65 5.24 -17.20
N VAL A 24 -13.06 6.24 -16.54
CA VAL A 24 -12.64 7.49 -17.19
C VAL A 24 -11.20 7.40 -17.71
N MET A 25 -10.36 6.60 -17.06
CA MET A 25 -8.93 6.45 -17.35
C MET A 25 -8.47 4.99 -17.20
N PRO A 26 -8.90 4.09 -18.11
CA PRO A 26 -8.63 2.65 -18.01
C PRO A 26 -7.14 2.28 -18.13
N GLU A 27 -6.30 3.16 -18.69
CA GLU A 27 -4.86 2.96 -18.82
C GLU A 27 -4.05 3.44 -17.58
N THR A 28 -4.73 3.96 -16.56
CA THR A 28 -4.10 4.52 -15.37
C THR A 28 -3.98 3.45 -14.28
N PHE A 29 -2.76 3.17 -13.83
CA PHE A 29 -2.55 2.30 -12.68
C PHE A 29 -3.11 2.97 -11.42
N HIS A 30 -4.00 2.25 -10.73
CA HIS A 30 -4.63 2.70 -9.50
C HIS A 30 -3.92 2.07 -8.30
N GLY A 31 -2.97 2.82 -7.73
CA GLY A 31 -2.30 2.44 -6.49
C GLY A 31 -3.06 2.96 -5.27
N LEU A 32 -2.95 2.28 -4.13
CA LEU A 32 -3.40 2.87 -2.87
C LEU A 32 -2.29 3.75 -2.30
N CYS A 33 -2.68 4.91 -1.79
CA CYS A 33 -1.75 5.83 -1.14
C CYS A 33 -1.31 5.29 0.22
N THR A 34 0.00 5.13 0.43
CA THR A 34 0.56 4.65 1.71
C THR A 34 0.23 5.57 2.88
N TRP A 35 0.11 6.88 2.66
CA TRP A 35 -0.36 7.81 3.69
C TRP A 35 -1.79 7.50 4.17
N HIS A 36 -2.72 7.25 3.24
CA HIS A 36 -4.09 6.83 3.60
C HIS A 36 -4.11 5.46 4.27
N ILE A 37 -3.22 4.54 3.88
CA ILE A 37 -3.05 3.24 4.56
C ILE A 37 -2.65 3.46 6.02
N ARG A 38 -1.67 4.33 6.29
CA ARG A 38 -1.25 4.68 7.66
C ARG A 38 -2.40 5.29 8.48
N GLN A 39 -3.15 6.21 7.89
CA GLN A 39 -4.33 6.78 8.55
C GLN A 39 -5.40 5.73 8.85
N ASN A 40 -5.66 4.81 7.91
CA ASN A 40 -6.60 3.73 8.11
C ASN A 40 -6.10 2.72 9.16
N ALA A 41 -4.79 2.48 9.25
CA ALA A 41 -4.21 1.67 10.31
C ALA A 41 -4.50 2.28 11.69
N LEU A 42 -4.33 3.59 11.85
CA LEU A 42 -4.70 4.30 13.09
C LEU A 42 -6.21 4.26 13.38
N ARG A 43 -7.08 4.11 12.37
CA ARG A 43 -8.53 3.99 12.58
C ARG A 43 -8.97 2.58 12.95
N HIS A 44 -8.41 1.57 12.30
CA HIS A 44 -8.87 0.18 12.42
C HIS A 44 -8.11 -0.61 13.48
N VAL A 45 -6.82 -0.31 13.69
CA VAL A 45 -5.93 -1.09 14.56
C VAL A 45 -5.17 -0.22 15.56
N ASN A 46 -5.74 0.93 15.97
CA ASN A 46 -5.13 1.82 16.98
C ASN A 46 -4.75 1.12 18.28
N HIS A 47 -5.57 0.14 18.68
CA HIS A 47 -5.34 -0.64 19.89
C HIS A 47 -4.00 -1.38 19.87
N LEU A 48 -3.46 -1.74 18.69
CA LEU A 48 -2.15 -2.35 18.55
C LEU A 48 -1.02 -1.33 18.75
N TYR A 49 -1.17 -0.12 18.18
CA TYR A 49 -0.25 0.99 18.41
C TYR A 49 -0.17 1.37 19.91
N GLN A 50 -1.31 1.34 20.60
CA GLN A 50 -1.37 1.63 22.04
C GLN A 50 -0.78 0.49 22.89
N LYS A 51 -0.95 -0.76 22.45
CA LYS A 51 -0.44 -1.94 23.15
C LYS A 51 1.08 -2.08 23.03
N SER A 52 1.66 -1.71 21.89
CA SER A 52 3.09 -1.87 21.63
C SER A 52 3.60 -0.79 20.69
N SER A 53 4.59 -0.01 21.14
CA SER A 53 5.32 0.93 20.27
C SER A 53 6.06 0.22 19.13
N ARG A 54 6.42 -1.05 19.33
CA ARG A 54 7.08 -1.89 18.32
C ARG A 54 6.16 -2.20 17.13
N PHE A 55 4.84 -2.31 17.36
CA PHE A 55 3.88 -2.52 16.26
C PHE A 55 3.99 -1.44 15.19
N GLY A 56 4.07 -0.17 15.61
CA GLY A 56 4.20 0.94 14.68
C GLY A 56 5.49 0.85 13.86
N LEU A 57 6.61 0.50 14.49
CA LEU A 57 7.89 0.34 13.81
C LEU A 57 7.86 -0.81 12.81
N ASP A 58 7.34 -1.97 13.20
CA ASP A 58 7.25 -3.15 12.35
C ASP A 58 6.31 -2.92 11.16
N PHE A 59 5.18 -2.22 11.39
CA PHE A 59 4.25 -1.87 10.33
C PHE A 59 4.85 -0.87 9.33
N GLU A 60 5.50 0.18 9.81
CA GLU A 60 6.19 1.14 8.93
C GLU A 60 7.32 0.48 8.15
N ALA A 61 8.08 -0.44 8.77
CA ALA A 61 9.08 -1.24 8.09
C ALA A 61 8.49 -2.04 6.92
N CYS A 62 7.32 -2.64 7.11
CA CYS A 62 6.61 -3.35 6.04
C CYS A 62 6.22 -2.44 4.86
N ILE A 63 5.92 -1.17 5.12
CA ILE A 63 5.50 -0.21 4.09
C ILE A 63 6.71 0.32 3.30
N ASP A 64 7.80 0.65 3.99
CA ASP A 64 8.89 1.46 3.41
C ASP A 64 10.18 0.69 3.09
N LEU A 65 10.48 -0.44 3.75
CA LEU A 65 11.84 -1.01 3.73
C LEU A 65 12.08 -2.14 2.73
N HIS A 66 11.03 -2.83 2.26
CA HIS A 66 11.20 -4.07 1.50
C HIS A 66 11.00 -3.87 0.00
N GLU A 67 12.10 -3.95 -0.76
CA GLU A 67 12.07 -3.96 -2.22
C GLU A 67 11.90 -5.36 -2.80
N ASP A 68 12.39 -6.39 -2.09
CA ASP A 68 12.21 -7.79 -2.44
C ASP A 68 10.86 -8.33 -1.95
N GLU A 69 10.27 -9.20 -2.75
CA GLU A 69 8.94 -9.75 -2.48
C GLU A 69 8.98 -10.75 -1.33
N GLY A 70 10.02 -11.61 -1.27
CA GLY A 70 10.20 -12.57 -0.20
C GLY A 70 10.45 -11.87 1.13
N GLU A 71 11.29 -10.85 1.15
CA GLU A 71 11.53 -10.03 2.35
C GLU A 71 10.25 -9.36 2.85
N PHE A 72 9.47 -8.74 1.95
CA PHE A 72 8.19 -8.13 2.30
C PHE A 72 7.21 -9.14 2.89
N LEU A 73 7.03 -10.29 2.24
CA LEU A 73 6.10 -11.33 2.70
C LEU A 73 6.52 -11.89 4.06
N ASN A 74 7.82 -12.09 4.27
CA ASN A 74 8.36 -12.55 5.55
C ASN A 74 8.15 -11.51 6.66
N ALA A 75 8.47 -10.23 6.41
CA ALA A 75 8.28 -9.16 7.38
C ALA A 75 6.79 -8.98 7.74
N TRP A 76 5.90 -9.03 6.75
CA TRP A 76 4.47 -8.96 6.98
C TRP A 76 3.96 -10.14 7.82
N ASN A 77 4.41 -11.35 7.52
CA ASN A 77 4.04 -12.53 8.31
C ASN A 77 4.56 -12.43 9.75
N SER A 78 5.79 -11.97 9.95
CA SER A 78 6.34 -11.71 11.29
C SER A 78 5.54 -10.67 12.05
N LEU A 79 5.12 -9.58 11.42
CA LEU A 79 4.21 -8.59 12.03
C LEU A 79 2.91 -9.24 12.53
N LEU A 80 2.28 -10.09 11.71
CA LEU A 80 1.04 -10.76 12.10
C LEU A 80 1.23 -11.71 13.29
N VAL A 81 2.32 -12.48 13.29
CA VAL A 81 2.64 -13.47 14.34
C VAL A 81 3.06 -12.79 15.64
N GLU A 82 4.01 -11.85 15.59
CA GLU A 82 4.56 -11.20 16.80
C GLU A 82 3.51 -10.39 17.55
N HIS A 83 2.58 -9.77 16.82
CA HIS A 83 1.51 -8.96 17.41
C HIS A 83 0.21 -9.72 17.63
N ASN A 84 0.20 -11.04 17.41
CA ASN A 84 -0.96 -11.93 17.58
C ASN A 84 -2.21 -11.43 16.85
N ILE A 85 -2.04 -11.06 15.58
CA ILE A 85 -3.11 -10.50 14.76
C ILE A 85 -4.10 -11.60 14.39
N LEU A 86 -5.34 -11.43 14.83
CA LEU A 86 -6.41 -12.38 14.51
C LEU A 86 -6.80 -12.31 13.02
N GLU A 87 -7.23 -13.45 12.48
CA GLU A 87 -7.87 -13.51 11.18
C GLU A 87 -9.07 -12.55 11.11
N GLY A 88 -9.31 -11.98 9.94
CA GLY A 88 -10.37 -10.99 9.73
C GLY A 88 -10.04 -9.58 10.21
N SER A 89 -8.84 -9.35 10.78
CA SER A 89 -8.37 -7.99 11.05
C SER A 89 -8.22 -7.18 9.76
N TRP A 90 -8.29 -5.86 9.87
CA TRP A 90 -8.05 -4.95 8.73
C TRP A 90 -6.68 -5.16 8.09
N LEU A 91 -5.67 -5.62 8.85
CA LEU A 91 -4.36 -5.97 8.32
C LEU A 91 -4.43 -7.10 7.28
N HIS A 92 -5.29 -8.09 7.46
CA HIS A 92 -5.51 -9.12 6.43
C HIS A 92 -6.13 -8.52 5.17
N THR A 93 -7.11 -7.61 5.32
CA THR A 93 -7.75 -6.94 4.17
C THR A 93 -6.77 -6.10 3.38
N ILE A 94 -5.94 -5.28 4.04
CA ILE A 94 -4.97 -4.46 3.31
C ILE A 94 -3.88 -5.32 2.66
N PHE A 95 -3.49 -6.45 3.28
CA PHE A 95 -2.54 -7.39 2.69
C PHE A 95 -3.05 -8.06 1.41
N GLN A 96 -4.35 -8.37 1.32
CA GLN A 96 -4.95 -8.87 0.07
C GLN A 96 -4.79 -7.87 -1.09
N LEU A 97 -4.65 -6.58 -0.77
CA LEU A 97 -4.43 -5.51 -1.73
C LEU A 97 -2.95 -5.14 -1.93
N LYS A 98 -2.00 -5.94 -1.42
CA LYS A 98 -0.54 -5.67 -1.46
C LYS A 98 -0.01 -5.23 -2.82
N GLU A 99 -0.52 -5.79 -3.91
CA GLU A 99 -0.09 -5.44 -5.27
C GLU A 99 -0.38 -3.98 -5.64
N LYS A 100 -1.32 -3.34 -4.95
CA LYS A 100 -1.71 -1.94 -5.18
C LYS A 100 -0.92 -0.94 -4.35
N TRP A 101 -0.17 -1.36 -3.33
CA TRP A 101 0.47 -0.41 -2.41
C TRP A 101 1.86 -0.79 -1.95
N ALA A 102 2.14 -2.09 -1.81
CA ALA A 102 3.44 -2.52 -1.35
C ALA A 102 4.47 -2.24 -2.45
N TRP A 103 5.55 -1.57 -2.05
CA TRP A 103 6.54 -1.04 -2.96
C TRP A 103 7.11 -2.09 -3.89
N THR A 104 7.38 -3.29 -3.37
CA THR A 104 7.91 -4.42 -4.15
C THR A 104 7.07 -4.78 -5.39
N TYR A 105 5.75 -4.58 -5.35
CA TYR A 105 4.86 -4.85 -6.49
C TYR A 105 4.67 -3.59 -7.34
N VAL A 106 4.34 -2.48 -6.68
CA VAL A 106 4.05 -1.21 -7.33
C VAL A 106 5.23 -0.74 -8.19
N ARG A 107 6.47 -0.88 -7.69
CA ARG A 107 7.68 -0.54 -8.45
C ARG A 107 7.81 -1.35 -9.74
N LYS A 108 7.44 -2.64 -9.74
CA LYS A 108 7.51 -3.50 -10.94
C LYS A 108 6.56 -2.98 -12.01
N THR A 109 5.36 -2.54 -11.61
CA THR A 109 4.41 -1.91 -12.54
C THR A 109 4.98 -0.62 -13.11
N PHE A 110 5.58 0.24 -12.28
CA PHE A 110 6.19 1.50 -12.70
C PHE A 110 7.45 1.34 -13.56
N THR A 111 8.31 0.35 -13.30
CA THR A 111 9.54 0.14 -14.07
C THR A 111 9.27 -0.51 -15.42
N VAL A 112 8.29 -1.42 -15.49
CA VAL A 112 7.84 -2.02 -16.75
C VAL A 112 7.11 -0.98 -17.61
N SER A 113 6.36 -0.05 -17.00
CA SER A 113 5.65 0.99 -17.75
C SER A 113 6.49 2.24 -18.07
N HIS A 114 7.46 2.64 -17.22
CA HIS A 114 8.23 3.89 -17.32
C HIS A 114 9.63 3.82 -16.63
N PRO A 115 10.69 3.33 -17.31
CA PRO A 115 12.05 3.40 -16.78
C PRO A 115 12.53 4.87 -16.70
N GLY A 116 12.39 5.54 -15.56
CA GLY A 116 12.97 6.88 -15.33
C GLY A 116 12.26 7.85 -14.38
N PHE A 117 11.13 7.47 -13.76
CA PHE A 117 10.32 8.41 -12.95
C PHE A 117 10.54 8.25 -11.44
N PHE A 118 11.80 8.18 -10.98
CA PHE A 118 12.11 8.00 -9.56
C PHE A 118 12.82 9.23 -9.02
N LYS A 119 12.07 10.14 -8.36
CA LYS A 119 12.68 11.00 -7.31
C LYS A 119 11.75 11.67 -6.31
N TYR A 120 10.42 11.61 -6.42
CA TYR A 120 9.55 12.41 -5.54
C TYR A 120 8.26 11.68 -5.15
N ILE A 121 8.39 10.54 -4.49
CA ILE A 121 7.28 9.96 -3.73
C ILE A 121 7.78 9.72 -2.30
N HIS A 122 7.76 10.79 -1.52
CA HIS A 122 7.80 10.78 -0.06
C HIS A 122 6.56 11.52 0.43
#